data_AF-A0A2X2RP08-F1
#
_entry.id   AF-A0A2X2RP08-F1
#
_cell.length_a   1.000
_cell.length_b   1.000
_cell.length_c   1.000
_cell.angle_alpha   90.00
_cell.angle_beta   90.00
_cell.angle_gamma   90.00
#
_symmetry.space_group_name_H-M   'P 1'
#
loop_
_entity.id
_entity.type
_entity.pdbx_description
1 polymer ?
#
loop_
_entity_poly.entity_id
_entity_poly.type
_entity_poly.pdbx_seq_one_letter_code
_entity_poly.pdbx_strand_id
1 'polypeptide(L)'
;MTNDLATDNAYKQHINRLQNEVNRFFGKTVTSIADFEELSEKTRLSTQTLRRFFGKIDKDKQLSTTSLNLLCNYIGFADWQSFCNNTTPATPTQLREVINSFYDTIAFSDASFFDAKLRDTHEAYAPIILNDLPYAYSFLERYKNTPKITQSLYPWFPYYDYMAQASYVHLIETYLATQPLEHLRVCQNSFLAYGVFCSTKWGGEQVL
;
A
#
# COMPACT_ATOMS: atom_id res chain seq x y z
N MET A 1 4.77 30.33 -3.16
CA MET A 1 3.64 29.54 -3.71
C MET A 1 3.79 28.03 -3.48
N THR A 2 4.72 27.57 -2.63
CA THR A 2 4.99 26.15 -2.38
C THR A 2 4.31 25.57 -1.13
N ASN A 3 3.76 26.41 -0.23
CA ASN A 3 3.16 25.95 1.03
C ASN A 3 1.73 25.39 0.88
N ASP A 4 0.92 25.89 -0.07
CA ASP A 4 -0.51 25.55 -0.14
C ASP A 4 -0.78 24.15 -0.71
N LEU A 5 0.09 23.66 -1.60
CA LEU A 5 -0.03 22.29 -2.15
C LEU A 5 0.38 21.22 -1.14
N ALA A 6 1.34 21.54 -0.26
CA ALA A 6 1.81 20.63 0.78
C ALA A 6 0.77 20.44 1.90
N THR A 7 0.07 21.52 2.28
CA THR A 7 -1.02 21.48 3.27
C THR A 7 -2.27 20.79 2.75
N ASP A 8 -2.62 20.97 1.47
CA ASP A 8 -3.77 20.27 0.86
C ASP A 8 -3.55 18.75 0.76
N ASN A 9 -2.33 18.32 0.41
CA ASN A 9 -1.99 16.89 0.39
C ASN A 9 -2.02 16.27 1.80
N ALA A 10 -1.46 16.96 2.80
CA ALA A 10 -1.50 16.51 4.19
C ALA A 10 -2.93 16.40 4.73
N TYR A 11 -3.79 17.38 4.42
CA TYR A 11 -5.20 17.33 4.79
C TYR A 11 -5.91 16.11 4.21
N LYS A 12 -5.74 15.85 2.90
CA LYS A 12 -6.32 14.68 2.22
C LYS A 12 -5.86 13.36 2.84
N GLN A 13 -4.58 13.25 3.20
CA GLN A 13 -4.06 12.06 3.89
C GLN A 13 -4.71 11.86 5.26
N HIS A 14 -4.84 12.91 6.06
CA HIS A 14 -5.50 12.82 7.37
C HIS A 14 -6.99 12.50 7.24
N ILE A 15 -7.69 13.06 6.25
CA ILE A 15 -9.11 12.73 6.00
C ILE A 15 -9.28 11.27 5.59
N ASN A 16 -8.46 10.76 4.65
CA ASN A 16 -8.51 9.35 4.26
C ASN A 16 -8.24 8.42 5.46
N ARG A 17 -7.27 8.78 6.31
CA ARG A 17 -7.00 8.04 7.55
C ARG A 17 -8.20 8.07 8.50
N LEU A 18 -8.82 9.24 8.69
CA LEU A 18 -9.99 9.38 9.56
C LEU A 18 -11.17 8.55 9.04
N GLN A 19 -11.40 8.51 7.72
CA GLN A 19 -12.44 7.68 7.10
C GLN A 19 -12.23 6.20 7.39
N ASN A 20 -10.97 5.72 7.27
CA ASN A 20 -10.63 4.34 7.54
C ASN A 20 -10.83 3.96 9.01
N GLU A 21 -10.39 4.80 9.95
CA GLU A 21 -10.61 4.56 11.38
C GLU A 21 -12.09 4.63 11.76
N VAL A 22 -12.87 5.54 11.16
CA VAL A 22 -14.33 5.59 11.35
C VAL A 22 -15.00 4.31 10.84
N ASN A 23 -14.63 3.82 9.65
CA ASN A 23 -15.14 2.54 9.13
C ASN A 23 -14.77 1.36 10.04
N ARG A 24 -13.53 1.35 10.54
CA ARG A 24 -13.04 0.31 11.46
C ARG A 24 -13.82 0.31 12.78
N PHE A 25 -14.00 1.48 13.40
CA PHE A 25 -14.74 1.62 14.66
C PHE A 25 -16.24 1.35 14.48
N PHE A 26 -16.79 1.70 13.31
CA PHE A 26 -18.17 1.40 12.95
C PHE A 26 -18.41 -0.08 12.64
N GLY A 27 -17.36 -0.85 12.32
CA GLY A 27 -17.41 -2.29 12.06
C GLY A 27 -17.83 -2.67 10.65
N LYS A 28 -18.05 -1.70 9.76
CA LYS A 28 -18.38 -1.90 8.34
C LYS A 28 -18.00 -0.66 7.51
N THR A 29 -17.83 -0.84 6.21
CA THR A 29 -17.63 0.27 5.28
C THR A 29 -18.94 1.00 5.03
N VAL A 30 -18.96 2.31 5.27
CA VAL A 30 -20.15 3.16 5.04
C VAL A 30 -20.36 3.35 3.55
N THR A 31 -21.42 2.76 2.99
CA THR A 31 -21.68 2.81 1.54
C THR A 31 -23.11 3.22 1.19
N SER A 32 -24.08 2.86 2.03
CA SER A 32 -25.52 3.08 1.78
C SER A 32 -26.08 4.25 2.59
N ILE A 33 -27.26 4.74 2.21
CA ILE A 33 -27.98 5.79 2.97
C ILE A 33 -28.28 5.32 4.40
N ALA A 34 -28.67 4.05 4.57
CA ALA A 34 -28.92 3.47 5.89
C ALA A 34 -27.66 3.49 6.78
N ASP A 35 -26.47 3.24 6.20
CA ASP A 35 -25.21 3.34 6.96
C ASP A 35 -24.92 4.77 7.41
N PHE A 36 -25.25 5.77 6.58
CA PHE A 36 -25.09 7.18 6.93
C PHE A 36 -26.07 7.62 8.03
N GLU A 37 -27.29 7.10 8.04
CA GLU A 37 -28.29 7.35 9.09
C GLU A 37 -27.82 6.77 10.43
N GLU A 38 -27.39 5.50 10.42
CA GLU A 38 -26.87 4.84 11.63
C GLU A 38 -25.61 5.56 12.16
N LEU A 39 -24.69 5.97 11.29
CA LEU A 39 -23.49 6.70 11.70
C LEU A 39 -23.83 8.12 12.18
N SER A 40 -24.84 8.76 11.61
CA SER A 40 -25.35 10.07 12.04
C SER A 40 -25.81 10.03 13.49
N GLU A 41 -26.52 8.98 13.90
CA GLU A 41 -26.96 8.79 15.28
C GLU A 41 -25.76 8.68 16.26
N LYS A 42 -24.71 7.95 15.86
CA LYS A 42 -23.53 7.72 16.71
C LYS A 42 -22.61 8.94 16.81
N THR A 43 -22.44 9.68 15.71
CA THR A 43 -21.50 10.82 15.62
C THR A 43 -22.16 12.17 15.89
N ARG A 44 -23.50 12.23 15.91
CA ARG A 44 -24.31 13.46 15.97
C ARG A 44 -24.08 14.42 14.80
N LEU A 45 -23.57 13.90 13.68
CA LEU A 45 -23.38 14.65 12.44
C LEU A 45 -24.51 14.36 11.47
N SER A 46 -24.96 15.38 10.73
CA SER A 46 -25.98 15.17 9.70
C SER A 46 -25.51 14.18 8.63
N THR A 47 -26.43 13.41 8.08
CA THR A 47 -26.18 12.47 6.97
C THR A 47 -25.52 13.17 5.77
N GLN A 48 -25.88 14.41 5.49
CA GLN A 48 -25.25 15.22 4.43
C GLN A 48 -23.78 15.53 4.74
N THR A 49 -23.46 15.90 5.98
CA THR A 49 -22.08 16.13 6.43
C THR A 49 -21.25 14.87 6.28
N LEU A 50 -21.79 13.71 6.67
CA LEU A 50 -21.11 12.42 6.53
C LEU A 50 -20.93 12.02 5.06
N ARG A 51 -21.93 12.24 4.20
CA ARG A 51 -21.80 12.00 2.76
C ARG A 51 -20.71 12.86 2.13
N ARG A 52 -20.56 14.12 2.57
CA ARG A 52 -19.43 14.97 2.15
C ARG A 52 -18.11 14.45 2.70
N PHE A 53 -18.07 14.04 3.96
CA PHE A 53 -16.89 13.44 4.59
C PHE A 53 -16.36 12.23 3.84
N PHE A 54 -17.22 11.31 3.43
CA PHE A 54 -16.85 10.14 2.61
C PHE A 54 -16.72 10.44 1.11
N GLY A 55 -16.73 11.71 0.71
CA GLY A 55 -16.57 12.14 -0.68
C GLY A 55 -17.68 11.67 -1.62
N LYS A 56 -18.89 11.41 -1.11
CA LYS A 56 -20.07 11.07 -1.95
C LYS A 56 -20.70 12.31 -2.59
N ILE A 57 -20.47 13.49 -2.01
CA ILE A 57 -20.88 14.80 -2.52
C ILE A 57 -19.79 15.83 -2.19
N ASP A 58 -19.73 16.93 -2.95
CA ASP A 58 -18.84 18.09 -2.70
C ASP A 58 -17.41 17.71 -2.28
N LYS A 59 -16.75 16.82 -3.03
CA LYS A 59 -15.43 16.24 -2.69
C LYS A 59 -14.35 17.27 -2.39
N ASP A 60 -14.43 18.45 -2.99
CA ASP A 60 -13.43 19.51 -2.84
C ASP A 60 -13.70 20.42 -1.63
N LYS A 61 -14.83 20.24 -0.93
CA LYS A 61 -15.21 21.09 0.19
C LYS A 61 -14.75 20.50 1.51
N GLN A 62 -13.78 21.17 2.13
CA GLN A 62 -13.31 20.83 3.47
C GLN A 62 -14.43 20.90 4.50
N LEU A 63 -14.39 19.98 5.46
CA LEU A 63 -15.28 19.98 6.62
C LEU A 63 -14.82 20.97 7.66
N SER A 64 -15.78 21.48 8.44
CA SER A 64 -15.46 22.30 9.59
C SER A 64 -14.70 21.50 10.64
N THR A 65 -13.78 22.16 11.36
CA THR A 65 -13.02 21.56 12.46
C THR A 65 -13.94 20.96 13.52
N THR A 66 -15.10 21.57 13.80
CA THR A 66 -16.11 21.02 14.71
C THR A 66 -16.61 19.65 14.25
N SER A 67 -16.87 19.49 12.96
CA SER A 67 -17.32 18.20 12.42
C SER A 67 -16.23 17.14 12.50
N LEU A 68 -14.98 17.52 12.22
CA LEU A 68 -13.82 16.65 12.35
C LEU A 68 -13.58 16.24 13.81
N ASN A 69 -13.73 17.17 14.76
CA ASN A 69 -13.63 16.87 16.19
C ASN A 69 -14.69 15.86 16.63
N LEU A 70 -15.93 15.95 16.14
CA LEU A 70 -16.98 14.97 16.47
C LEU A 70 -16.64 13.57 15.96
N LEU A 71 -16.09 13.47 14.74
CA LEU A 71 -15.61 12.20 14.19
C LEU A 71 -14.42 11.65 14.98
N CYS A 72 -13.45 12.50 15.35
CA CYS A 72 -12.31 12.11 16.18
C CYS A 72 -12.76 11.61 17.56
N ASN A 73 -13.69 12.31 18.21
CA ASN A 73 -14.24 11.88 19.50
C ASN A 73 -14.95 10.53 19.39
N TYR A 74 -15.68 10.30 18.29
CA TYR A 74 -16.33 9.01 18.05
C TYR A 74 -15.34 7.85 17.98
N ILE A 75 -14.14 8.05 17.42
CA ILE A 75 -13.08 7.03 17.36
C ILE A 75 -12.09 7.08 18.54
N GLY A 76 -12.42 7.83 19.61
CA GLY A 76 -11.63 7.86 20.86
C GLY A 76 -10.47 8.85 20.91
N PHE A 77 -10.37 9.80 19.97
CA PHE A 77 -9.40 10.90 19.99
C PHE A 77 -10.02 12.18 20.54
N ALA A 78 -9.24 12.99 21.27
CA ALA A 78 -9.74 14.22 21.88
C ALA A 78 -10.26 15.25 20.86
N ASP A 79 -9.51 15.48 19.77
CA ASP A 79 -9.86 16.42 18.71
C ASP A 79 -9.08 16.13 17.41
N TRP A 80 -9.41 16.89 16.36
CA TRP A 80 -8.77 16.80 15.05
C TRP A 80 -7.26 17.04 15.11
N GLN A 81 -6.80 17.96 15.94
CA GLN A 81 -5.37 18.25 16.06
C GLN A 81 -4.62 17.09 16.71
N SER A 82 -5.17 16.51 17.77
CA SER A 82 -4.66 15.32 18.45
C SER A 82 -4.64 14.12 17.52
N PHE A 83 -5.67 13.97 16.69
CA PHE A 83 -5.68 12.96 15.64
C PHE A 83 -4.55 13.21 14.63
N CYS A 84 -4.46 14.40 14.03
CA CYS A 84 -3.41 14.76 13.07
C CYS A 84 -2.00 14.56 13.62
N ASN A 85 -1.78 14.95 14.88
CA ASN A 85 -0.50 14.82 15.60
C ASN A 85 -0.19 13.38 16.00
N ASN A 86 -1.20 12.51 16.13
CA ASN A 86 -1.02 11.07 16.25
C ASN A 86 -0.75 10.43 14.88
N THR A 87 0.05 11.10 14.06
CA THR A 87 0.86 10.46 13.03
C THR A 87 2.00 9.73 13.72
N THR A 88 1.69 8.58 14.30
CA THR A 88 2.65 7.50 14.12
C THR A 88 2.36 6.98 12.71
N PRO A 89 3.09 7.42 11.66
CA PRO A 89 3.11 6.60 10.45
C PRO A 89 3.45 5.19 10.94
N ALA A 90 2.69 4.18 10.50
CA ALA A 90 3.04 2.80 10.82
C ALA A 90 4.54 2.69 10.58
N THR A 91 5.29 2.35 11.63
CA THR A 91 6.74 2.24 11.47
C THR A 91 6.98 1.26 10.33
N PRO A 92 8.06 1.42 9.53
CA PRO A 92 8.36 0.46 8.47
C PRO A 92 8.23 -1.00 8.95
N THR A 93 8.60 -1.25 10.20
CA THR A 93 8.38 -2.53 10.91
C THR A 93 6.90 -2.93 11.01
N GLN A 94 6.02 -2.09 11.55
CA GLN A 94 4.59 -2.39 11.69
C GLN A 94 3.91 -2.62 10.32
N LEU A 95 4.29 -1.86 9.30
CA LEU A 95 3.77 -2.06 7.95
C LEU A 95 4.20 -3.41 7.38
N ARG A 96 5.48 -3.78 7.55
CA ARG A 96 6.00 -5.10 7.16
C ARG A 96 5.32 -6.24 7.91
N GLU A 97 5.00 -6.06 9.20
CA GLU A 97 4.26 -7.05 9.99
C GLU A 97 2.86 -7.29 9.44
N VAL A 98 2.14 -6.22 9.07
CA VAL A 98 0.82 -6.30 8.44
C VAL A 98 0.91 -7.01 7.09
N ILE A 99 1.87 -6.62 6.24
CA ILE A 99 2.10 -7.25 4.94
C ILE A 99 2.42 -8.74 5.13
N ASN A 100 3.34 -9.08 6.04
CA ASN A 100 3.70 -10.46 6.32
C ASN A 100 2.50 -11.28 6.81
N SER A 101 1.70 -10.73 7.73
CA SER A 101 0.50 -11.42 8.25
C SER A 101 -0.53 -11.70 7.15
N PHE A 102 -0.70 -10.78 6.21
CA PHE A 102 -1.53 -11.00 5.02
C PHE A 102 -1.01 -12.19 4.21
N TYR A 103 0.27 -12.18 3.85
CA TYR A 103 0.87 -13.24 3.02
C TYR A 103 0.98 -14.59 3.74
N ASP A 104 1.16 -14.62 5.06
CA ASP A 104 1.03 -15.84 5.85
C ASP A 104 -0.36 -16.45 5.70
N THR A 105 -1.41 -15.62 5.77
CA THR A 105 -2.80 -16.07 5.57
C THR A 105 -2.99 -16.66 4.16
N ILE A 106 -2.39 -16.04 3.14
CA ILE A 106 -2.43 -16.56 1.77
C ILE A 106 -1.65 -17.86 1.61
N ALA A 107 -0.54 -18.04 2.33
CA ALA A 107 0.24 -19.27 2.28
C ALA A 107 -0.60 -20.49 2.70
N PHE A 108 -1.47 -20.33 3.69
CA PHE A 108 -2.37 -21.38 4.18
C PHE A 108 -3.73 -21.48 3.48
N SER A 109 -4.07 -20.54 2.59
CA SER A 109 -5.37 -20.55 1.90
C SER A 109 -5.37 -21.37 0.61
N ASP A 110 -6.56 -21.72 0.10
CA ASP A 110 -6.73 -22.34 -1.22
C ASP A 110 -6.73 -21.32 -2.38
N ALA A 111 -6.21 -20.11 -2.14
CA ALA A 111 -6.21 -19.05 -3.15
C ALA A 111 -5.38 -19.44 -4.36
N SER A 112 -5.95 -19.21 -5.54
CA SER A 112 -5.24 -19.36 -6.81
C SER A 112 -4.27 -18.21 -7.01
N PHE A 113 -3.15 -18.47 -7.67
CA PHE A 113 -2.18 -17.43 -8.03
C PHE A 113 -2.76 -16.34 -8.95
N PHE A 114 -3.84 -16.64 -9.69
CA PHE A 114 -4.57 -15.68 -10.55
C PHE A 114 -5.79 -15.05 -9.86
N ASP A 115 -5.91 -15.12 -8.54
CA ASP A 115 -7.01 -14.46 -7.84
C ASP A 115 -6.91 -12.93 -8.01
N ALA A 116 -7.94 -12.32 -8.60
CA ALA A 116 -7.98 -10.88 -8.86
C ALA A 116 -7.85 -10.05 -7.56
N LYS A 117 -8.39 -10.55 -6.43
CA LYS A 117 -8.26 -9.88 -5.14
C LYS A 117 -6.84 -9.91 -4.61
N LEU A 118 -6.10 -10.99 -4.91
CA LEU A 118 -4.68 -11.04 -4.63
C LEU A 118 -3.93 -10.03 -5.50
N ARG A 119 -4.22 -9.97 -6.80
CA ARG A 119 -3.52 -9.06 -7.73
C ARG A 119 -3.51 -7.61 -7.25
N ASP A 120 -4.66 -7.06 -6.89
CA ASP A 120 -4.77 -5.65 -6.46
C ASP A 120 -3.97 -5.40 -5.16
N THR A 121 -3.97 -6.39 -4.25
CA THR A 121 -3.18 -6.31 -3.01
C THR A 121 -1.68 -6.43 -3.28
N HIS A 122 -1.28 -7.29 -4.23
CA HIS A 122 0.11 -7.41 -4.64
C HIS A 122 0.60 -6.11 -5.27
N GLU A 123 -0.20 -5.47 -6.13
CA GLU A 123 0.14 -4.18 -6.74
C GLU A 123 0.35 -3.10 -5.67
N ALA A 124 -0.49 -3.07 -4.63
CA ALA A 124 -0.35 -2.13 -3.53
C ALA A 124 0.90 -2.38 -2.68
N TYR A 125 1.27 -3.66 -2.45
CA TYR A 125 2.39 -4.02 -1.57
C TYR A 125 3.72 -4.16 -2.30
N ALA A 126 3.74 -4.41 -3.60
CA ALA A 126 4.94 -4.54 -4.40
C ALA A 126 5.92 -3.36 -4.26
N PRO A 127 5.52 -2.08 -4.38
CA PRO A 127 6.46 -0.97 -4.19
C PRO A 127 6.98 -0.89 -2.75
N ILE A 128 6.22 -1.34 -1.75
CA ILE A 128 6.67 -1.35 -0.35
C ILE A 128 7.71 -2.46 -0.12
N ILE A 129 7.48 -3.64 -0.70
CA ILE A 129 8.37 -4.79 -0.57
C ILE A 129 9.64 -4.57 -1.41
N LEU A 130 9.50 -4.22 -2.69
CA LEU A 130 10.59 -4.23 -3.66
C LEU A 130 11.47 -2.98 -3.64
N ASN A 131 10.97 -1.84 -3.11
CA ASN A 131 11.81 -0.65 -2.90
C ASN A 131 12.79 -0.80 -1.72
N ASP A 132 12.50 -1.74 -0.84
CA ASP A 132 13.33 -2.06 0.31
C ASP A 132 14.03 -3.39 0.06
N LEU A 133 15.19 -3.34 -0.59
CA LEU A 133 15.92 -4.55 -0.99
C LEU A 133 16.15 -5.54 0.17
N PRO A 134 16.62 -5.13 1.37
CA PRO A 134 16.73 -6.04 2.51
C PRO A 134 15.40 -6.73 2.86
N TYR A 135 14.30 -5.98 2.85
CA TYR A 135 12.99 -6.56 3.11
C TYR A 135 12.56 -7.50 1.97
N ALA A 136 12.78 -7.14 0.69
CA ALA A 136 12.49 -7.97 -0.47
C ALA A 136 13.20 -9.33 -0.41
N TYR A 137 14.46 -9.39 0.03
CA TYR A 137 15.17 -10.64 0.25
C TYR A 137 14.54 -11.47 1.37
N SER A 138 14.28 -10.85 2.52
CA SER A 138 13.64 -11.56 3.64
C SER A 138 12.25 -12.08 3.29
N PHE A 139 11.51 -11.34 2.46
CA PHE A 139 10.21 -11.71 1.94
C PHE A 139 10.31 -12.90 0.99
N LEU A 140 11.23 -12.86 0.02
CA LEU A 140 11.48 -13.97 -0.90
C LEU A 140 11.85 -15.25 -0.14
N GLU A 141 12.79 -15.15 0.81
CA GLU A 141 13.23 -16.30 1.60
C GLU A 141 12.10 -16.92 2.41
N ARG A 142 11.22 -16.09 2.98
CA ARG A 142 10.05 -16.56 3.74
C ARG A 142 9.08 -17.34 2.87
N TYR A 143 8.82 -16.87 1.64
CA TYR A 143 7.78 -17.43 0.76
C TYR A 143 8.33 -18.27 -0.40
N LYS A 144 9.61 -18.61 -0.43
CA LYS A 144 10.25 -19.35 -1.55
C LYS A 144 9.55 -20.65 -1.93
N ASN A 145 8.92 -21.31 -0.96
CA ASN A 145 8.17 -22.56 -1.16
C ASN A 145 6.66 -22.32 -1.38
N THR A 146 6.23 -21.09 -1.61
CA THR A 146 4.83 -20.71 -1.82
C THR A 146 4.63 -20.07 -3.22
N PRO A 147 4.55 -20.90 -4.27
CA PRO A 147 4.42 -20.46 -5.67
C PRO A 147 3.36 -19.37 -5.92
N LYS A 148 2.19 -19.49 -5.30
CA LYS A 148 1.07 -18.53 -5.45
C LYS A 148 1.39 -17.11 -4.95
N ILE A 149 2.44 -16.93 -4.14
CA ILE A 149 2.91 -15.61 -3.66
C ILE A 149 4.09 -15.13 -4.51
N THR A 150 5.07 -15.99 -4.75
CA THR A 150 6.30 -15.59 -5.46
C THR A 150 6.05 -15.35 -6.95
N GLN A 151 5.13 -16.10 -7.55
CA GLN A 151 4.82 -16.00 -8.99
C GLN A 151 3.91 -14.81 -9.34
N SER A 152 3.17 -14.27 -8.37
CA SER A 152 2.30 -13.10 -8.54
C SER A 152 3.01 -11.78 -8.24
N LEU A 153 4.09 -11.78 -7.45
CA LEU A 153 4.80 -10.55 -7.06
C LEU A 153 5.93 -10.17 -8.04
N TYR A 154 7.03 -10.93 -8.07
CA TYR A 154 8.25 -10.56 -8.80
C TYR A 154 8.07 -10.39 -10.31
N PRO A 155 7.32 -11.28 -11.00
CA PRO A 155 7.14 -11.17 -12.45
C PRO A 155 6.30 -10.00 -12.91
N TRP A 156 5.32 -9.60 -12.10
CA TRP A 156 4.29 -8.65 -12.50
C TRP A 156 4.60 -7.22 -12.07
N PHE A 157 5.49 -7.04 -11.09
CA PHE A 157 5.86 -5.72 -10.56
C PHE A 157 7.37 -5.48 -10.58
N PRO A 158 8.04 -5.53 -11.75
CA PRO A 158 9.46 -5.26 -11.86
C PRO A 158 9.79 -3.79 -11.54
N TYR A 159 10.96 -3.57 -10.93
CA TYR A 159 11.45 -2.23 -10.60
C TYR A 159 12.59 -1.84 -11.54
N TYR A 160 12.22 -1.25 -12.69
CA TYR A 160 13.15 -0.95 -13.78
C TYR A 160 14.30 -0.03 -13.38
N ASP A 161 14.05 0.91 -12.47
CA ASP A 161 15.05 1.87 -11.97
C ASP A 161 16.22 1.18 -11.24
N TYR A 162 15.99 -0.04 -10.73
CA TYR A 162 17.00 -0.82 -10.02
C TYR A 162 17.70 -1.84 -10.89
N MET A 163 17.35 -1.96 -12.18
CA MET A 163 17.91 -2.99 -13.08
C MET A 163 19.42 -2.85 -13.29
N ALA A 164 19.98 -1.64 -13.12
CA ALA A 164 21.43 -1.43 -13.16
C ALA A 164 22.15 -1.82 -11.86
N GLN A 165 21.41 -2.07 -10.77
CA GLN A 165 21.98 -2.36 -9.45
C GLN A 165 22.20 -3.86 -9.28
N ALA A 166 23.44 -4.25 -8.96
CA ALA A 166 23.81 -5.66 -8.75
C ALA A 166 22.97 -6.35 -7.66
N SER A 167 22.58 -5.61 -6.62
CA SER A 167 21.74 -6.11 -5.52
C SER A 167 20.33 -6.49 -5.96
N TYR A 168 19.75 -5.79 -6.94
CA TYR A 168 18.43 -6.12 -7.50
C TYR A 168 18.53 -7.23 -8.54
N VAL A 169 19.59 -7.25 -9.35
CA VAL A 169 19.89 -8.38 -10.25
C VAL A 169 19.99 -9.68 -9.46
N HIS A 170 20.71 -9.66 -8.34
CA HIS A 170 20.83 -10.83 -7.47
C HIS A 170 19.49 -11.27 -6.84
N LEU A 171 18.55 -10.34 -6.62
CA LEU A 171 17.20 -10.66 -6.14
C LEU A 171 16.43 -11.44 -7.21
N ILE A 172 16.56 -11.02 -8.49
CA ILE A 172 15.96 -11.74 -9.63
C ILE A 172 16.57 -13.13 -9.79
N GLU A 173 17.90 -13.27 -9.66
CA GLU A 173 18.58 -14.57 -9.69
C GLU A 173 18.10 -15.50 -8.56
N THR A 174 17.97 -14.96 -7.35
CA THR A 174 17.45 -15.68 -6.18
C THR A 174 16.00 -16.12 -6.42
N TYR A 175 15.19 -15.26 -7.04
CA TYR A 175 13.83 -15.62 -7.42
C TYR A 175 13.81 -16.74 -8.47
N LEU A 176 14.64 -16.66 -9.51
CA LEU A 176 14.75 -17.70 -10.54
C LEU A 176 15.17 -19.06 -9.98
N ALA A 177 15.97 -19.08 -8.89
CA ALA A 177 16.33 -20.30 -8.19
C ALA A 177 15.13 -21.03 -7.56
N THR A 178 14.01 -20.34 -7.32
CA THR A 178 12.74 -20.94 -6.84
C THR A 178 12.00 -21.75 -7.92
N GLN A 179 12.56 -21.88 -9.12
CA GLN A 179 11.98 -22.61 -10.26
C GLN A 179 10.54 -22.15 -10.60
N PRO A 180 10.33 -20.86 -10.91
CA PRO A 180 9.00 -20.38 -11.27
C PRO A 180 8.53 -20.97 -12.61
N LEU A 181 7.25 -20.77 -12.93
CA LEU A 181 6.67 -21.24 -14.20
C LEU A 181 7.48 -20.74 -15.39
N GLU A 182 7.53 -21.55 -16.46
CA GLU A 182 8.40 -21.32 -17.60
C GLU A 182 8.25 -19.92 -18.22
N HIS A 183 7.02 -19.45 -18.43
CA HIS A 183 6.77 -18.11 -18.96
C HIS A 183 7.25 -16.99 -18.03
N LEU A 184 7.22 -17.20 -16.71
CA LEU A 184 7.75 -16.26 -15.72
C LEU A 184 9.29 -16.27 -15.72
N ARG A 185 9.91 -17.45 -15.91
CA ARG A 185 11.37 -17.56 -16.10
C ARG A 185 11.82 -16.79 -17.33
N VAL A 186 11.12 -16.93 -18.46
CA VAL A 186 11.44 -16.18 -19.69
C VAL A 186 11.32 -14.68 -19.45
N CYS A 187 10.25 -14.23 -18.78
CA CYS A 187 10.05 -12.84 -18.40
C CYS A 187 11.21 -12.29 -17.55
N GLN A 188 11.58 -12.98 -16.47
CA GLN A 188 12.67 -12.55 -15.59
C GLN A 188 14.05 -12.59 -16.24
N ASN A 189 14.34 -13.58 -17.09
CA ASN A 189 15.60 -13.59 -17.84
C ASN A 189 15.70 -12.41 -18.81
N SER A 190 14.56 -11.93 -19.33
CA SER A 190 14.52 -10.70 -20.14
C SER A 190 14.92 -9.48 -19.30
N PHE A 191 14.52 -9.41 -18.03
CA PHE A 191 14.96 -8.36 -17.11
C PHE A 191 16.44 -8.47 -16.73
N LEU A 192 16.99 -9.68 -16.55
CA LEU A 192 18.43 -9.86 -16.36
C LEU A 192 19.23 -9.34 -17.56
N ALA A 193 18.81 -9.68 -18.78
CA ALA A 193 19.45 -9.19 -20.00
C ALA A 193 19.37 -7.65 -20.10
N TYR A 194 18.22 -7.07 -19.74
CA TYR A 194 18.04 -5.63 -19.66
C TYR A 194 18.93 -4.97 -18.60
N GLY A 195 19.08 -5.58 -17.42
CA GLY A 195 19.97 -5.09 -16.37
C GLY A 195 21.45 -5.07 -16.77
N VAL A 196 21.91 -6.09 -17.50
CA VAL A 196 23.25 -6.12 -18.10
C VAL A 196 23.43 -4.96 -19.09
N PHE A 197 22.43 -4.69 -19.92
CA PHE A 197 22.46 -3.54 -20.82
C PHE A 197 22.52 -2.21 -20.06
N CYS A 198 21.69 -2.02 -19.03
CA CYS A 198 21.65 -0.79 -18.24
C CYS A 198 22.97 -0.53 -17.49
N SER A 199 23.54 -1.56 -16.87
CA SER A 199 24.81 -1.45 -16.13
C SER A 199 26.01 -1.14 -17.03
N THR A 200 26.01 -1.64 -18.27
CA THR A 200 27.10 -1.37 -19.24
C THR A 200 26.99 0.00 -19.92
N LYS A 201 25.78 0.50 -20.19
CA LYS A 201 25.60 1.84 -20.81
C LYS A 201 25.65 3.01 -19.82
N TRP A 202 25.19 2.85 -18.59
CA TRP A 202 25.17 3.94 -17.59
C TRP A 202 26.34 3.90 -16.60
N GLY A 203 27.12 2.82 -16.54
CA GLY A 203 28.36 2.76 -15.75
C GLY A 203 29.60 3.34 -16.44
N GLY A 204 29.48 3.79 -17.70
CA GLY A 204 30.61 4.23 -18.53
C GLY A 204 30.93 5.74 -18.51
N GLU A 205 30.14 6.58 -17.83
CA GLU A 205 30.38 8.03 -17.72
C GLU A 205 30.96 8.45 -16.35
N GLN A 206 31.78 7.58 -15.76
CA GLN A 206 32.78 8.04 -14.80
C GLN A 206 34.12 7.46 -15.22
N VAL A 207 34.87 8.23 -16.02
CA VAL A 207 36.32 8.44 -15.92
C VAL A 207 36.74 9.41 -17.04
N LEU A 208 37.29 10.55 -16.57
CA LEU A 208 37.94 11.71 -17.23
C LEU A 208 37.09 12.96 -17.40
#